data_AF-A0A1J5MSW0-F1
#
_entry.id   AF-A0A1J5MSW0-F1
#
_cell.length_a   1.000
_cell.length_b   1.000
_cell.length_c   1.000
_cell.angle_alpha   90.00
_cell.angle_beta   90.00
_cell.angle_gamma   90.00
#
_symmetry.space_group_name_H-M   'P 1'
#
loop_
_entity.id
_entity.type
_entity.pdbx_description
1 polymer ?
#
loop_
_entity_poly.entity_id
_entity_poly.type
_entity_poly.pdbx_seq_one_letter_code
_entity_poly.pdbx_strand_id
1 'polypeptide(L)' 'MGLEVGWYLRFALTDRVEAQVALKAAPQVRHQAHVFPDWAFEIEEFEDHALAVMTRRQPVYDKEP' A
#
# COMPACT_ATOMS: atom_id res chain seq x y z
N MET A 1 0.23 -8.47 9.01
CA MET A 1 -0.13 -7.17 8.41
C MET A 1 1.06 -6.41 7.84
N GLY A 2 1.97 -5.79 8.62
CA GLY A 2 3.07 -4.99 8.03
C GLY A 2 3.98 -5.78 7.06
N LEU A 3 4.24 -7.06 7.38
CA LEU A 3 5.04 -7.96 6.56
C LEU A 3 4.31 -8.41 5.28
N GLU A 4 2.98 -8.53 5.31
CA GLU A 4 2.16 -8.93 4.15
C GLU A 4 2.03 -7.81 3.12
N VAL A 5 1.85 -6.57 3.56
CA VAL A 5 1.82 -5.40 2.66
C VAL A 5 3.13 -5.27 1.89
N GLY A 6 4.28 -5.48 2.54
CA GLY A 6 5.58 -5.44 1.86
C GLY A 6 5.73 -6.49 0.75
N TRP A 7 5.15 -7.68 0.92
CA TRP A 7 5.14 -8.71 -0.13
C TRP A 7 4.30 -8.30 -1.33
N TYR A 8 3.11 -7.73 -1.10
CA TYR A 8 2.27 -7.23 -2.18
C TYR A 8 2.99 -6.14 -2.97
N LEU A 9 3.65 -5.20 -2.33
CA LEU A 9 4.39 -4.14 -3.04
C LEU A 9 5.56 -4.67 -3.85
N ARG A 10 6.27 -5.69 -3.34
CA ARG A 10 7.42 -6.29 -4.02
C ARG A 10 7.02 -7.13 -5.24
N PHE A 11 5.87 -7.80 -5.20
CA PHE A 11 5.44 -8.74 -6.23
C PHE A 11 4.18 -8.33 -6.99
N ALA A 12 3.65 -7.14 -6.73
CA ALA A 12 2.48 -6.63 -7.43
C ALA A 12 2.77 -6.50 -8.93
N LEU A 13 2.01 -7.27 -9.73
CA LEU A 13 1.85 -7.08 -11.18
C LEU A 13 0.78 -6.01 -11.47
N THR A 14 0.80 -4.94 -10.70
CA THR A 14 -0.13 -3.80 -10.76
C THR A 14 0.56 -2.57 -10.21
N ASP A 15 0.13 -1.40 -10.66
CA ASP A 15 0.61 -0.11 -10.15
C ASP A 15 -0.22 0.42 -8.98
N ARG A 16 -1.31 -0.26 -8.63
CA ARG A 16 -2.19 0.11 -7.52
C ARG A 16 -2.55 -1.12 -6.68
N VAL A 17 -2.35 -1.00 -5.38
CA VAL A 17 -2.72 -1.99 -4.38
C VAL A 17 -3.56 -1.30 -3.30
N GLU A 18 -4.68 -1.90 -2.96
CA GLU A 18 -5.58 -1.43 -1.90
C GLU A 18 -5.68 -2.49 -0.82
N ALA A 19 -5.50 -2.10 0.44
CA ALA A 19 -5.54 -3.00 1.57
C ALA A 19 -6.33 -2.40 2.73
N GLN A 20 -7.37 -3.11 3.17
CA GLN A 20 -8.02 -2.84 4.44
C GLN A 20 -7.19 -3.48 5.56
N VAL A 21 -6.81 -2.67 6.55
CA VAL A 21 -5.98 -3.12 7.67
C VAL A 21 -6.63 -2.72 8.98
N ALA A 22 -6.40 -3.52 10.03
CA ALA A 22 -6.80 -3.12 11.37
C ALA A 22 -6.08 -1.82 11.79
N LEU A 23 -6.74 -0.95 12.56
CA LEU A 23 -6.17 0.34 13.02
C LEU A 23 -4.78 0.19 13.67
N LYS A 24 -4.59 -0.85 14.49
CA LYS A 24 -3.30 -1.16 15.13
C LYS A 24 -2.15 -1.44 14.14
N ALA A 25 -2.48 -1.83 12.90
CA ALA A 25 -1.52 -2.12 11.85
C ALA A 25 -1.23 -0.91 10.95
N ALA A 26 -2.06 0.14 10.97
CA ALA A 26 -1.85 1.35 10.15
C ALA A 26 -0.46 1.99 10.35
N PRO A 27 0.10 2.11 11.58
CA PRO A 27 1.46 2.62 11.76
C PRO A 27 2.54 1.76 11.07
N GLN A 28 2.36 0.44 11.03
CA GLN A 28 3.28 -0.45 10.33
C GLN A 28 3.20 -0.28 8.82
N VAL A 29 2.01 -0.03 8.28
CA VAL A 29 1.83 0.27 6.85
C VAL A 29 2.46 1.62 6.50
N ARG A 30 2.30 2.65 7.35
CA ARG A 30 3.01 3.95 7.18
C ARG A 30 4.52 3.77 7.11
N HIS A 31 5.07 2.90 7.97
CA HIS A 31 6.51 2.63 7.95
C HIS A 31 6.98 2.02 6.61
N GLN A 32 6.15 1.27 5.89
CA GLN A 32 6.51 0.73 4.58
C GLN A 32 6.77 1.82 3.54
N ALA A 33 6.22 3.03 3.70
CA ALA A 33 6.50 4.15 2.81
C ALA A 33 7.99 4.55 2.80
N HIS A 34 8.70 4.33 3.92
CA HIS A 34 10.15 4.55 3.98
C HIS A 34 10.95 3.42 3.31
N VAL A 35 10.38 2.22 3.23
CA VAL A 35 11.02 1.03 2.64
C VAL A 35 10.82 1.00 1.11
N PHE A 36 9.69 1.51 0.63
CA PHE A 36 9.29 1.50 -0.77
C PHE A 36 9.10 2.94 -1.30
N PRO A 37 10.18 3.68 -1.56
CA PRO A 37 10.10 5.09 -1.98
C PRO A 37 9.41 5.28 -3.34
N ASP A 38 9.45 4.25 -4.18
CA ASP A 38 8.82 4.22 -5.52
C ASP A 38 7.29 4.13 -5.46
N TRP A 39 6.72 3.98 -4.27
CA TRP A 39 5.29 3.92 -4.03
C TRP A 39 4.84 5.16 -3.22
N ALA A 40 3.69 5.70 -3.59
CA ALA A 40 2.94 6.68 -2.82
C ALA A 40 1.94 5.94 -1.93
N PHE A 41 1.82 6.37 -0.67
CA PHE A 41 0.95 5.76 0.32
C PHE A 41 -0.06 6.78 0.80
N GLU A 42 -1.33 6.44 0.71
CA GLU A 42 -2.44 7.17 1.28
C GLU A 42 -3.13 6.24 2.28
N ILE A 43 -3.35 6.72 3.50
CA ILE A 43 -4.01 5.93 4.53
C ILE A 43 -5.13 6.76 5.13
N GLU A 44 -6.35 6.27 4.96
CA GLU A 44 -7.54 6.82 5.55
C GLU A 44 -7.99 5.92 6.71
N GLU A 45 -8.13 6.49 7.90
CA GLU A 45 -8.59 5.75 9.08
C GLU A 45 -10.10 5.95 9.25
N PHE A 46 -10.80 4.83 9.45
CA PHE A 46 -12.22 4.74 9.78
C PHE A 46 -12.39 4.24 11.22
N GLU A 47 -13.62 4.07 11.69
CA GLU A 47 -13.91 3.72 13.10
C GLU A 47 -13.34 2.34 13.51
N ASP A 48 -13.34 1.37 12.60
CA ASP A 48 -12.95 -0.03 12.86
C ASP A 48 -11.73 -0.50 12.07
N HIS A 49 -11.35 0.21 11.01
CA HIS A 49 -10.26 -0.16 10.10
C HIS A 49 -9.57 1.06 9.50
N ALA A 50 -8.46 0.83 8.80
CA ALA A 50 -7.84 1.81 7.92
C ALA A 50 -7.77 1.26 6.49
N LEU A 51 -8.04 2.11 5.51
CA LEU A 51 -7.80 1.82 4.10
C LEU A 51 -6.43 2.36 3.72
N ALA A 52 -5.53 1.48 3.31
CA ALA A 52 -4.25 1.84 2.75
C ALA A 52 -4.28 1.68 1.22
N VAL A 53 -4.11 2.81 0.53
CA VAL A 53 -3.99 2.88 -0.92
C VAL A 53 -2.54 3.13 -1.27
N MET A 54 -1.97 2.24 -2.08
CA MET A 54 -0.55 2.27 -2.43
C MET A 54 -0.44 2.30 -3.95
N THR A 55 0.13 3.37 -4.48
CA THR A 55 0.23 3.60 -5.93
C THR A 55 1.68 3.77 -6.34
N ARG A 56 2.15 3.07 -7.37
CA ARG A 56 3.49 3.29 -7.92
C ARG A 56 3.59 4.71 -8.46
N ARG A 57 4.66 5.42 -8.11
CA ARG A 57 4.94 6.77 -8.61
C ARG A 57 5.27 6.76 -10.10
N GLN A 58 5.96 5.72 -10.55
CA GLN A 58 6.20 5.45 -11.95
C GLN A 58 5.42 4.20 -12.34
N PRO A 59 4.34 4.34 -13.13
CA PRO A 59 3.60 3.21 -13.66
C PRO A 59 4.53 2.34 -14.50
N VAL A 60 4.50 1.04 -14.26
CA VAL A 60 5.22 0.03 -15.06
C VAL A 60 4.26 -1.01 -15.62
N TYR A 61 3.05 -1.05 -15.09
CA TYR A 61 1.94 -1.83 -15.60
C TYR A 61 0.90 -0.86 -16.16
N ASP A 62 1.24 -0.27 -17.32
CA ASP A 62 0.24 0.37 -18.16
C ASP A 62 -0.82 -0.68 -18.49
N LYS A 63 -1.96 -0.58 -17.83
CA LYS A 63 -3.18 -1.17 -18.37
C LYS A 63 -3.55 -0.30 -19.57
N GLU A 64 -2.99 -0.61 -20.74
CA GLU A 64 -3.76 -0.37 -21.96
C GLU A 64 -5.10 -1.11 -21.79
N PRO A 65 -6.25 -0.41 -21.94
CA PRO A 65 -7.57 -0.97 -21.74
C PRO A 65 -7.95 -2.03 -22.77
#